data_AF-A0A6G0ZJZ9-F1
#
_entry.id   AF-A0A6G0ZJZ9-F1
#
_cell.length_a   1.000
_cell.length_b   1.000
_cell.length_c   1.000
_cell.angle_alpha   90.00
_cell.angle_beta   90.00
_cell.angle_gamma   90.00
#
_symmetry.space_group_name_H-M   'P 1'
#
loop_
_entity.id
_entity.type
_entity.pdbx_description
1 polymer ?
#
loop_
_entity_poly.entity_id
_entity_poly.type
_entity_poly.pdbx_seq_one_letter_code
_entity_poly.pdbx_strand_id
1 'polypeptide(L)'
;MPKRSCTFNNEIQNEYPFLKKVFNQVDRVKCSCGSEFSVSHGGRADIKDHLKSSRHKNSLLVSAGSSKLTSYFKSSEPHNKELYLAAKEATYAYHT
;
A
#
# COMPACT_ATOMS: atom_id res chain seq x y z
N MET A 1 19.45 10.36 34.65
CA MET A 1 18.36 11.25 34.20
C MET A 1 17.33 10.40 33.46
N PRO A 2 16.04 10.43 33.83
CA PRO A 2 15.02 9.68 33.09
C PRO A 2 14.94 10.23 31.66
N LYS A 3 15.16 9.37 30.66
CA LYS A 3 14.94 9.73 29.25
C LYS A 3 13.44 9.99 29.07
N ARG A 4 13.08 11.16 28.51
CA ARG A 4 11.69 11.48 28.18
C ARG A 4 11.18 10.48 27.15
N SER A 5 10.10 9.77 27.47
CA SER A 5 9.41 8.91 26.51
C SER A 5 8.49 9.76 25.64
N CYS A 6 8.69 9.75 24.33
CA CYS A 6 7.79 10.39 23.37
C CYS A 6 6.53 9.53 23.14
N THR A 7 5.38 10.18 22.99
CA THR A 7 4.11 9.53 22.65
C THR A 7 3.63 10.00 21.28
N PHE A 8 2.88 9.15 20.58
CA PHE A 8 2.29 9.51 19.30
C PHE A 8 1.08 10.43 19.51
N ASN A 9 1.23 11.71 19.15
CA ASN A 9 0.20 12.73 19.30
C ASN A 9 -0.47 13.08 17.96
N ASN A 10 -1.56 13.87 18.02
CA ASN A 10 -2.28 14.30 16.82
C ASN A 10 -1.42 15.20 15.90
N GLU A 11 -0.45 15.93 16.45
CA GLU A 11 0.47 16.77 15.64
C GLU A 11 1.36 15.92 14.74
N ILE A 12 1.99 14.87 15.29
CA ILE A 12 2.80 13.92 14.53
C ILE A 12 1.91 13.16 13.53
N GLN A 13 0.67 12.83 13.91
CA GLN A 13 -0.26 12.20 12.97
C GLN A 13 -0.64 13.12 11.80
N ASN A 14 -0.80 14.42 12.04
CA ASN A 14 -1.05 15.41 10.99
C ASN A 14 0.18 15.62 10.09
N GLU A 15 1.38 15.59 10.67
CA GLU A 15 2.65 15.68 9.93
C GLU A 15 2.92 14.41 9.09
N TYR A 16 2.54 13.24 9.60
CA TYR A 16 2.75 11.93 8.98
C TYR A 16 1.42 11.14 8.86
N PRO A 17 0.53 11.50 7.92
CA PRO A 17 -0.82 10.91 7.82
C PRO A 17 -0.84 9.42 7.44
N PHE A 18 0.28 8.89 6.94
CA PHE A 18 0.46 7.47 6.64
C PHE A 18 0.80 6.61 7.87
N LEU A 19 1.07 7.24 9.03
CA LEU A 19 1.27 6.56 10.31
C LEU A 19 -0.05 6.45 11.06
N LYS A 20 -0.33 5.26 11.59
CA LYS A 20 -1.51 4.98 12.42
C LYS A 20 -1.07 4.54 13.81
N LYS A 21 -1.79 4.97 14.84
CA LYS A 21 -1.60 4.48 16.21
C LYS A 21 -1.94 2.98 16.30
N VAL A 22 -1.15 2.23 17.06
CA VAL A 22 -1.46 0.84 17.41
C VAL A 22 -2.42 0.84 18.60
N PHE A 23 -3.44 -0.03 18.57
CA PHE A 23 -4.42 -0.11 19.66
C PHE A 23 -3.73 -0.52 20.98
N ASN A 24 -4.11 0.11 22.09
CA ASN A 24 -3.51 -0.08 23.42
C ASN A 24 -1.99 0.22 23.55
N GLN A 25 -1.39 0.92 22.58
CA GLN A 25 0.02 1.31 22.64
C GLN A 25 0.16 2.80 22.28
N VAL A 26 0.62 3.62 23.23
CA VAL A 26 0.72 5.09 23.07
C VAL A 26 1.97 5.52 22.29
N ASP A 27 2.97 4.65 22.24
CA ASP A 27 4.29 4.89 21.66
C ASP A 27 4.56 4.03 20.43
N ARG A 28 3.71 3.03 20.11
CA ARG A 28 3.86 2.22 18.89
C ARG A 28 2.98 2.73 17.76
N VAL A 29 3.59 2.81 16.59
CA VAL A 29 2.95 3.29 15.37
C VAL A 29 3.11 2.26 14.26
N LYS A 30 2.08 2.18 13.42
CA LYS A 30 2.04 1.34 12.23
C LYS A 30 2.15 2.22 11.00
N CYS A 31 3.14 1.95 10.16
CA CYS A 31 3.29 2.60 8.86
C CYS A 31 2.42 1.89 7.80
N SER A 32 2.00 2.63 6.78
CA SER A 32 1.37 2.09 5.58
C SER A 32 2.22 1.02 4.86
N CYS A 33 3.55 1.01 5.05
CA CYS A 33 4.42 -0.06 4.55
C CYS A 33 4.30 -1.39 5.33
N GLY A 34 3.35 -1.49 6.25
CA GLY A 34 3.05 -2.71 7.01
C GLY A 34 4.02 -3.01 8.16
N SER A 35 4.94 -2.11 8.49
CA SER A 35 5.82 -2.24 9.66
C SER A 35 5.29 -1.48 10.87
N GLU A 36 5.56 -2.03 12.05
CA GLU A 36 5.28 -1.40 13.33
C GLU A 36 6.59 -1.05 14.04
N PHE A 37 6.70 0.16 14.58
CA PHE A 37 7.88 0.63 15.31
C PHE A 37 7.47 1.50 16.51
N SER A 38 8.37 1.66 17.49
CA SER A 38 8.15 2.55 18.63
C SER A 38 8.77 3.92 18.36
N VAL A 39 8.07 4.97 18.76
CA VAL A 39 8.52 6.37 18.75
C VAL A 39 8.94 6.85 20.13
N SER A 40 9.00 5.95 21.13
CA SER A 40 9.27 6.30 22.53
C SER A 40 10.62 6.96 22.77
N HIS A 41 11.62 6.68 21.94
CA HIS A 41 13.01 7.08 22.20
C HIS A 41 13.39 8.39 21.50
N GLY A 42 13.10 8.48 20.21
CA GLY A 42 13.47 9.58 19.34
C GLY A 42 12.29 10.34 18.73
N GLY A 43 11.06 9.85 18.90
CA GLY A 43 9.86 10.53 18.40
C GLY A 43 9.91 10.71 16.89
N ARG A 44 10.12 11.97 16.46
CA ARG A 44 10.32 12.36 15.05
C ARG A 44 11.61 11.79 14.45
N ALA A 45 12.66 11.58 15.24
CA ALA A 45 13.90 10.97 14.76
C ALA A 45 13.65 9.52 14.34
N ASP A 46 12.95 8.74 15.18
CA ASP A 46 12.59 7.35 14.87
C ASP A 46 11.77 7.26 13.58
N ILE A 47 10.85 8.20 13.37
CA ILE A 47 10.07 8.30 12.12
C ILE A 47 10.98 8.58 10.92
N LYS A 48 11.90 9.55 11.03
CA LYS A 48 12.85 9.88 9.96
C LYS A 48 13.77 8.70 9.61
N ASP A 49 14.23 7.97 10.62
CA ASP A 49 15.08 6.80 10.41
C ASP A 49 14.29 5.64 9.81
N HIS A 50 13.04 5.45 10.23
CA HIS A 50 12.11 4.52 9.59
C HIS A 50 11.92 4.84 8.09
N LEU A 51 11.72 6.11 7.72
CA LEU A 51 11.57 6.53 6.32
C LEU A 51 12.82 6.25 5.47
N LYS A 52 14.01 6.30 6.07
CA LYS A 52 15.28 5.96 5.40
C LYS A 52 15.49 4.44 5.26
N SER A 53 14.77 3.63 6.03
CA SER A 53 14.94 2.18 6.04
C SER A 53 14.67 1.57 4.66
N SER A 54 15.42 0.51 4.33
CA SER A 54 15.24 -0.24 3.09
C SER A 54 13.83 -0.82 2.98
N ARG A 55 13.23 -1.25 4.10
CA ARG A 55 11.86 -1.76 4.14
C ARG A 55 10.84 -0.73 3.66
N HIS A 56 10.95 0.51 4.16
CA HIS A 56 10.04 1.57 3.74
C HIS A 56 10.20 1.88 2.25
N LYS A 57 11.45 2.05 1.77
CA LYS A 57 11.74 2.29 0.35
C LYS A 57 11.25 1.17 -0.56
N ASN A 58 11.52 -0.09 -0.21
CA ASN A 58 11.07 -1.24 -0.99
C ASN A 58 9.54 -1.33 -1.05
N SER A 59 8.85 -1.03 0.05
CA SER A 59 7.39 -1.00 0.05
C SER A 59 6.83 0.09 -0.89
N LEU A 60 7.48 1.25 -0.96
CA LEU A 60 7.09 2.30 -1.90
C LEU A 60 7.30 1.85 -3.36
N LEU A 61 8.43 1.20 -3.66
CA LEU A 61 8.71 0.67 -4.99
C LEU A 61 7.69 -0.40 -5.40
N VAL A 62 7.37 -1.33 -4.50
CA VAL A 62 6.34 -2.36 -4.74
C VAL A 62 4.97 -1.72 -4.94
N SER A 63 4.61 -0.73 -4.13
CA SER A 63 3.33 -0.03 -4.28
C SER A 63 3.24 0.76 -5.59
N ALA A 64 4.35 1.33 -6.07
CA ALA A 64 4.39 2.08 -7.33
C ALA A 64 4.36 1.16 -8.56
N GLY A 65 5.01 -0.02 -8.47
CA GLY A 65 5.05 -1.01 -9.55
C GLY A 65 3.82 -1.93 -9.61
N SER A 66 3.01 -1.99 -8.56
CA SER A 66 1.82 -2.83 -8.52
C SER A 66 0.71 -2.26 -9.40
N SER A 67 0.32 -3.02 -10.43
CA SER A 67 -0.91 -2.73 -11.18
C SER A 67 -2.14 -3.03 -10.33
N LYS A 68 -3.26 -2.33 -10.59
CA LYS A 68 -4.54 -2.67 -9.97
C LYS A 68 -4.98 -4.06 -10.45
N LEU A 69 -5.34 -4.96 -9.55
CA LEU A 69 -5.89 -6.28 -9.90
C LEU A 69 -7.03 -6.21 -10.92
N THR A 70 -7.81 -5.12 -10.87
CA THR A 70 -8.91 -4.87 -11.81
C THR A 70 -8.49 -4.70 -13.25
N SER A 71 -7.22 -4.38 -13.56
CA SER A 71 -6.75 -4.31 -14.94
C SER A 71 -6.62 -5.68 -15.61
N TYR A 72 -6.62 -6.76 -14.82
CA TYR A 72 -6.57 -8.13 -15.34
C TYR A 72 -7.97 -8.74 -15.53
N PHE A 73 -9.00 -8.14 -14.95
CA PHE A 73 -10.37 -8.60 -15.17
C PHE A 73 -10.85 -8.14 -16.55
N LYS A 74 -11.59 -9.03 -17.22
CA LYS A 74 -12.32 -8.63 -18.42
C LYS A 74 -13.38 -7.60 -18.04
N SER A 75 -13.57 -6.61 -18.90
CA SER A 75 -14.72 -5.70 -18.80
C SER A 75 -16.02 -6.50 -18.89
N SER A 76 -17.09 -6.05 -18.24
CA SER A 76 -18.38 -6.74 -18.36
C SER A 76 -18.94 -6.63 -19.78
N GLU A 77 -18.53 -5.60 -20.52
CA GLU A 77 -18.89 -5.44 -21.93
C GLU A 77 -17.75 -5.92 -22.83
N PRO A 78 -18.04 -6.81 -23.80
CA PRO A 78 -17.04 -7.34 -24.71
C PRO A 78 -16.53 -6.23 -25.64
N HIS A 79 -15.22 -6.14 -25.78
CA HIS A 79 -14.61 -5.20 -26.73
C HIS A 79 -14.79 -5.71 -28.18
N ASN A 80 -14.77 -4.81 -29.17
CA ASN A 80 -14.93 -5.16 -30.60
C ASN A 80 -14.04 -6.31 -31.07
N LYS A 81 -12.84 -6.45 -30.49
CA LYS A 81 -11.89 -7.53 -30.80
C LYS A 81 -12.39 -8.90 -30.31
N GLU A 82 -13.04 -8.95 -29.15
CA GLU A 82 -13.63 -10.19 -28.62
C GLU A 82 -14.89 -10.57 -29.41
N LEU A 83 -15.72 -9.60 -29.80
CA LEU A 83 -16.88 -9.84 -30.67
C LEU A 83 -16.47 -10.40 -32.03
N TYR A 84 -15.42 -9.84 -32.64
CA TYR A 84 -14.90 -10.33 -33.91
C TYR A 84 -14.32 -11.75 -33.81
N LEU A 85 -13.64 -12.07 -32.71
CA LEU A 85 -13.13 -13.42 -32.45
C LEU A 85 -14.28 -14.42 -32.28
N ALA A 86 -15.28 -14.07 -31.47
CA ALA A 86 -16.47 -14.91 -31.28
C ALA A 86 -17.23 -15.16 -32.59
N ALA A 87 -17.33 -14.15 -33.46
CA ALA A 87 -17.95 -14.33 -34.77
C ALA A 87 -17.18 -15.32 -35.65
N LYS A 88 -15.84 -15.31 -35.62
CA LYS A 88 -15.01 -16.30 -36.33
C LYS A 88 -15.14 -17.71 -35.77
N GLU A 89 -15.17 -17.84 -34.45
CA GLU A 89 -15.37 -19.13 -33.78
C GLU A 89 -16.75 -19.71 -34.13
N ALA A 90 -17.78 -18.85 -34.17
CA ALA A 90 -19.13 -19.24 -34.56
C ALA A 90 -19.19 -19.73 -36.01
N THR A 91 -18.53 -19.05 -36.96
CA THR A 91 -18.55 -19.48 -38.37
C THR A 91 -17.70 -20.72 -38.63
N TYR A 92 -16.64 -20.95 -37.85
CA TYR A 92 -15.84 -22.16 -37.93
C TYR A 92 -16.65 -23.43 -37.67
N ALA A 93 -17.63 -23.38 -36.76
CA ALA A 93 -18.50 -24.51 -36.43
C ALA A 93 -19.39 -24.97 -37.60
N TYR A 94 -19.64 -24.10 -38.59
CA TYR A 94 -20.47 -24.40 -39.77
C TYR A 94 -19.65 -24.63 -41.04
N HIS A 95 -18.31 -24.60 -40.93
CA HIS A 95 -17.38 -24.91 -42.03
C HIS A 95 -16.79 -26.32 -41.87
N THR A 96 -17.63 -27.29 -41.50
CA THR A 96 -17.40 -28.74 -41.66
C THR A 96 -18.18 -29.23 -42.86
#